data_AF-A0A5D0UCF1-F1
#
_entry.id   AF-A0A5D0UCF1-F1
#
_cell.length_a   1.000
_cell.length_b   1.000
_cell.length_c   1.000
_cell.angle_alpha   90.00
_cell.angle_beta   90.00
_cell.angle_gamma   90.00
#
_symmetry.space_group_name_H-M   'P 1'
#
loop_
_entity.id
_entity.type
_entity.pdbx_description
1 polymer ?
#
loop_
_entity_poly.entity_id
_entity_poly.type
_entity_poly.pdbx_seq_one_letter_code
_entity_poly.pdbx_strand_id
1 'polypeptide(L)'
;MHRVLDAEVQQLDEAVAAGHDALSGSRPAWPTMVLAGRLDRVLAQNFAGARQAEDYHARHVETSRLSAEGGPRPFATDGTPG
;
A
#
# COMPACT_ATOMS: atom_id res chain seq x y z
N MET A 1 3.56 -30.10 -17.25
CA MET A 1 3.03 -28.73 -17.07
C MET A 1 3.11 -28.35 -15.59
N HIS A 2 4.27 -27.91 -15.09
CA HIS A 2 4.44 -27.58 -13.65
C HIS A 2 5.33 -26.35 -13.40
N ARG A 3 5.85 -25.70 -14.46
CA ARG A 3 6.73 -24.52 -14.34
C ARG A 3 6.01 -23.17 -14.41
N VAL A 4 4.78 -23.14 -14.93
CA VAL A 4 4.06 -21.87 -15.15
C VAL A 4 3.54 -21.31 -13.82
N LEU A 5 3.01 -22.19 -12.95
CA LEU A 5 2.56 -21.84 -11.60
C LEU A 5 3.70 -21.28 -10.73
N ASP A 6 4.89 -21.84 -10.84
CA ASP A 6 6.05 -21.42 -10.06
C ASP A 6 6.54 -20.01 -10.47
N ALA A 7 6.52 -19.72 -11.77
CA ALA A 7 6.88 -18.40 -12.30
C ALA A 7 5.83 -17.32 -11.96
N GLU A 8 4.56 -17.68 -11.88
CA GLU A 8 3.49 -16.76 -11.44
C GLU A 8 3.58 -16.46 -9.94
N VAL A 9 3.91 -17.46 -9.13
CA VAL A 9 4.13 -17.29 -7.68
C VAL A 9 5.40 -16.48 -7.40
N GLN A 10 6.48 -16.65 -8.17
CA GLN A 10 7.69 -15.84 -8.02
C GLN A 10 7.47 -14.36 -8.39
N GLN A 11 6.70 -14.08 -9.45
CA GLN A 11 6.34 -12.70 -9.81
C GLN A 11 5.43 -12.04 -8.77
N LEU A 12 4.59 -12.83 -8.09
CA LEU A 12 3.77 -12.35 -6.98
C LEU A 12 4.64 -11.96 -5.78
N ASP A 13 5.60 -12.79 -5.40
CA ASP A 13 6.51 -12.54 -4.27
C ASP A 13 7.34 -11.26 -4.52
N GLU A 14 7.84 -11.08 -5.74
CA GLU A 14 8.60 -9.89 -6.15
C GLU A 14 7.73 -8.61 -6.12
N ALA A 15 6.49 -8.69 -6.62
CA ALA A 15 5.56 -7.55 -6.58
C ALA A 15 5.20 -7.16 -5.13
N VAL A 16 5.02 -8.15 -4.25
CA VAL A 16 4.75 -7.93 -2.82
C VAL A 16 5.97 -7.32 -2.12
N ALA A 17 7.18 -7.83 -2.40
CA ALA A 17 8.42 -7.31 -1.84
C ALA A 17 8.66 -5.85 -2.26
N ALA A 18 8.49 -5.54 -3.55
CA ALA A 18 8.62 -4.17 -4.07
C ALA A 18 7.55 -3.23 -3.49
N GLY A 19 6.32 -3.70 -3.32
CA GLY A 19 5.24 -2.94 -2.66
C GLY A 19 5.55 -2.65 -1.19
N HIS A 20 6.12 -3.62 -0.47
CA HIS A 20 6.55 -3.44 0.91
C HIS A 20 7.70 -2.43 1.04
N ASP A 21 8.70 -2.51 0.17
CA ASP A 21 9.84 -1.59 0.20
C ASP A 21 9.39 -0.15 -0.10
N ALA A 22 8.51 0.02 -1.08
CA ALA A 22 7.93 1.31 -1.43
C ALA A 22 7.06 1.92 -0.30
N LEU A 23 6.42 1.09 0.53
CA LEU A 23 5.61 1.51 1.69
C LEU A 23 6.44 1.64 2.98
N SER A 24 7.68 1.17 3.01
CA SER A 24 8.54 1.24 4.22
C SER A 24 9.01 2.67 4.53
N GLY A 25 8.84 3.63 3.62
CA GLY A 25 9.12 5.03 3.89
C GLY A 25 8.06 5.65 4.80
N SER A 26 8.47 6.52 5.74
CA SER A 26 7.57 7.13 6.75
C SER A 26 6.39 7.93 6.17
N ARG A 27 6.45 8.29 4.88
CA ARG A 27 5.37 8.97 4.17
C ARG A 27 5.47 8.73 2.66
N PRO A 28 4.89 7.65 2.13
CA PRO A 28 4.93 7.38 0.70
C PRO A 28 4.23 8.50 -0.07
N ALA A 29 4.76 8.86 -1.24
CA ALA A 29 4.13 9.86 -2.10
C ALA A 29 2.77 9.35 -2.61
N TRP A 30 1.86 10.27 -2.96
CA TRP A 30 0.52 9.92 -3.44
C TRP A 30 0.51 8.91 -4.61
N PRO A 31 1.41 8.97 -5.61
CA PRO A 31 1.49 7.94 -6.64
C PRO A 31 1.81 6.54 -6.10
N THR A 32 2.65 6.44 -5.06
CA THR A 32 2.99 5.17 -4.40
C THR A 32 1.77 4.58 -3.71
N MET A 33 0.97 5.42 -3.04
CA MET A 33 -0.30 4.99 -2.42
C MET A 33 -1.31 4.49 -3.46
N VAL A 34 -1.41 5.16 -4.61
CA VAL A 34 -2.30 4.74 -5.70
C VAL A 34 -1.87 3.39 -6.29
N LEU A 35 -0.57 3.17 -6.48
CA LEU A 35 -0.05 1.88 -6.95
C LEU A 35 -0.27 0.77 -5.91
N ALA A 36 -0.05 1.07 -4.62
CA ALA A 36 -0.29 0.13 -3.53
C ALA A 36 -1.77 -0.29 -3.45
N GLY A 37 -2.71 0.66 -3.58
CA GLY A 37 -4.14 0.34 -3.62
C GLY A 37 -4.57 -0.47 -4.84
N ARG A 38 -3.89 -0.30 -5.99
CA ARG A 38 -4.11 -1.16 -7.17
C ARG A 38 -3.59 -2.58 -6.93
N LEU A 39 -2.42 -2.73 -6.31
CA LEU A 39 -1.87 -4.02 -5.97
C LEU A 39 -2.75 -4.75 -4.95
N ASP A 40 -3.19 -4.07 -3.89
CA ASP A 40 -4.13 -4.59 -2.89
C ASP A 40 -5.40 -5.16 -3.56
N ARG A 41 -5.98 -4.41 -4.50
CA ARG A 41 -7.16 -4.84 -5.24
C ARG A 41 -6.88 -6.05 -6.14
N VAL A 42 -5.71 -6.15 -6.78
CA VAL A 42 -5.35 -7.33 -7.59
C VAL A 42 -5.15 -8.56 -6.71
N LEU A 43 -4.50 -8.40 -5.55
CA LEU A 43 -4.28 -9.45 -4.57
C LEU A 43 -5.60 -9.97 -3.99
N ALA A 44 -6.50 -9.07 -3.60
CA ALA A 44 -7.82 -9.44 -3.08
C ALA A 44 -8.68 -10.19 -4.11
N GLN A 45 -8.53 -9.91 -5.41
CA GLN A 45 -9.30 -10.58 -6.46
C GLN A 45 -8.75 -11.94 -6.86
N ASN A 46 -7.43 -12.08 -6.98
CA ASN A 46 -6.80 -13.28 -7.54
C ASN A 46 -6.27 -14.24 -6.48
N PHE A 47 -6.02 -13.74 -5.26
CA PHE A 47 -5.36 -14.48 -4.18
C PHE A 47 -6.11 -14.31 -2.84
N ALA A 48 -7.44 -14.20 -2.90
CA ALA A 48 -8.28 -14.12 -1.71
C ALA A 48 -8.01 -15.29 -0.75
N GLY A 49 -7.61 -14.99 0.49
CA GLY A 49 -7.27 -15.98 1.53
C GLY A 49 -5.81 -16.45 1.53
N ALA A 50 -4.96 -15.93 0.64
CA ALA A 50 -3.51 -16.09 0.77
C ALA A 50 -2.99 -15.19 1.89
N ARG A 51 -2.20 -15.76 2.82
CA ARG A 51 -1.63 -15.02 3.95
C ARG A 51 -0.86 -13.77 3.52
N GLN A 52 -0.12 -13.83 2.41
CA GLN A 52 0.62 -12.67 1.90
C GLN A 52 -0.31 -11.52 1.46
N ALA A 53 -1.48 -11.83 0.91
CA ALA A 53 -2.46 -10.82 0.51
C ALA A 53 -3.09 -10.15 1.73
N GLU A 54 -3.37 -10.91 2.79
CA GLU A 54 -3.89 -10.38 4.06
C GLU A 54 -2.87 -9.49 4.77
N ASP A 55 -1.61 -9.94 4.84
CA ASP A 55 -0.51 -9.19 5.44
C ASP A 55 -0.26 -7.88 4.68
N TYR A 56 -0.30 -7.90 3.34
CA TYR A 56 -0.18 -6.70 2.51
C TYR A 56 -1.35 -5.72 2.73
N HIS A 57 -2.58 -6.23 2.78
CA HIS A 57 -3.78 -5.43 3.01
C HIS A 57 -3.72 -4.68 4.35
N ALA A 58 -3.35 -5.37 5.43
CA ALA A 58 -3.20 -4.77 6.76
C ALA A 58 -2.20 -3.61 6.75
N ARG A 59 -1.07 -3.78 6.05
CA ARG A 59 -0.02 -2.77 5.92
C ARG A 59 -0.44 -1.58 5.06
N HIS A 60 -1.17 -1.82 3.97
CA HIS A 60 -1.74 -0.76 3.14
C HIS A 60 -2.76 0.09 3.91
N VAL A 61 -3.63 -0.54 4.71
CA VAL A 61 -4.61 0.17 5.56
C VAL A 61 -3.91 1.03 6.61
N GLU A 62 -2.90 0.49 7.29
CA GLU A 62 -2.14 1.23 8.30
C GLU A 62 -1.41 2.44 7.69
N THR A 63 -0.74 2.23 6.55
CA THR A 63 -0.04 3.31 5.85
C THR A 63 -1.01 4.38 5.32
N SER A 64 -2.21 3.97 4.89
CA SER A 64 -3.28 4.88 4.48
C SER A 64 -3.79 5.74 5.63
N ARG A 65 -3.92 5.16 6.83
CA ARG A 65 -4.30 5.87 8.06
C ARG A 65 -3.24 6.89 8.45
N LEU A 66 -1.97 6.48 8.52
CA LEU A 66 -0.86 7.37 8.84
C LEU A 66 -0.72 8.52 7.82
N SER A 67 -0.98 8.26 6.54
CA SER A 67 -0.98 9.30 5.51
C SER A 67 -2.15 10.29 5.67
N ALA A 68 -3.32 9.83 6.12
CA ALA A 68 -4.48 10.67 6.41
C ALA A 68 -4.27 11.51 7.68
N GLU A 69 -3.62 10.93 8.69
CA GLU A 69 -3.30 11.59 9.97
C GLU A 69 -2.15 12.61 9.83
N GLY A 70 -1.23 12.40 8.89
CA GLY A 70 -0.16 13.35 8.58
C GLY A 70 -0.55 14.47 7.61
N GLY A 71 -1.77 14.47 7.06
CA GLY A 71 -2.26 15.48 6.09
C GLY A 71 -2.05 16.91 6.60
N PRO A 72 -1.73 17.89 5.73
CA PRO A 72 -1.57 19.27 6.18
C PRO A 72 -2.85 19.67 6.91
N ARG A 73 -2.73 20.07 8.18
CA ARG A 73 -3.80 20.75 8.89
C ARG A 73 -4.29 21.88 7.97
N PRO A 74 -5.59 21.99 7.66
CA PRO A 74 -6.08 23.16 6.97
C PRO A 74 -5.60 24.35 7.79
N PHE A 75 -4.87 25.24 7.13
CA PHE A 75 -4.25 26.43 7.67
C PHE A 75 -5.16 27.01 8.75
N ALA A 76 -4.78 26.88 10.02
CA ALA A 76 -5.40 27.67 11.06
C ALA A 76 -5.00 29.09 10.68
N THR A 77 -5.92 29.82 10.04
CA THR A 77 -5.78 31.26 9.92
C THR A 77 -5.75 31.76 11.35
N ASP A 78 -4.53 32.03 11.82
CA ASP A 78 -4.29 32.84 13.00
C ASP A 78 -4.86 34.22 12.65
N GLY A 79 -6.16 34.36 12.88
CA GLY A 79 -6.84 35.63 12.87
C GLY A 79 -6.48 36.32 14.17
N THR A 80 -5.25 36.83 14.25
CA THR A 80 -4.89 37.86 15.23
C THR A 80 -5.82 39.07 15.00
N PRO A 81 -6.67 39.47 15.96
CA PRO A 81 -7.38 40.74 15.87
C PRO A 81 -6.44 41.86 16.34
N GLY A 82 -6.21 42.84 15.46
CA GLY A 82 -5.69 44.16 15.80
C GLY A 82 -6.84 45.16 15.96
#